data_AF-A0A0A2HZN6-F1
#
_entry.id   AF-A0A0A2HZN6-F1
#
_cell.length_a   1.000
_cell.length_b   1.000
_cell.length_c   1.000
_cell.angle_alpha   90.00
_cell.angle_beta   90.00
_cell.angle_gamma   90.00
#
_symmetry.space_group_name_H-M   'P 1'
#
loop_
_entity.id
_entity.type
_entity.pdbx_description
1 polymer ?
#
loop_
_entity_poly.entity_id
_entity_poly.type
_entity_poly.pdbx_seq_one_letter_code
_entity_poly.pdbx_strand_id
1 'polypeptide(L)'
;MGAGAVINDYGTIRAISPRGHKFTLGEVREITESKYVERVIINEDCEMWMDEDGKMRGLSVNKVATEILRAYVDKTDFVVGTVFLCSRDAVDLEGCVL
;
A
#
# COMPACT_ATOMS: atom_id res chain seq x y z
N MET A 1 -7.85 14.29 -9.41
CA MET A 1 -8.35 12.95 -9.02
C MET A 1 -7.13 12.17 -8.56
N GLY A 2 -7.08 11.76 -7.29
CA GLY A 2 -5.97 10.92 -6.81
C GLY A 2 -5.97 9.60 -7.61
N ALA A 3 -4.82 9.21 -8.15
CA ALA A 3 -4.67 7.92 -8.80
C ALA A 3 -3.72 7.07 -7.96
N GLY A 4 -3.95 5.76 -7.93
CA GLY A 4 -3.06 4.82 -7.30
C GLY A 4 -2.91 3.55 -8.12
N ALA A 5 -2.06 2.66 -7.65
CA ALA A 5 -1.78 1.37 -8.25
C ALA A 5 -1.84 0.28 -7.19
N VAL A 6 -2.54 -0.80 -7.51
CA VAL A 6 -2.56 -2.02 -6.71
C VAL A 6 -1.51 -2.96 -7.27
N ILE A 7 -0.65 -3.49 -6.41
CA ILE A 7 0.34 -4.52 -6.77
C ILE A 7 0.02 -5.75 -5.93
N ASN A 8 -0.37 -6.85 -6.56
CA ASN A 8 -0.58 -8.12 -5.84
C ASN A 8 0.69 -8.99 -5.82
N ASP A 9 0.65 -10.06 -5.05
CA ASP A 9 1.74 -11.02 -4.86
C ASP A 9 2.08 -11.85 -6.12
N TYR A 10 1.19 -11.88 -7.11
CA TYR A 10 1.47 -12.40 -8.46
C TYR A 10 2.24 -11.41 -9.36
N GLY A 11 2.54 -10.21 -8.87
CA GLY A 11 3.28 -9.18 -9.63
C GLY A 11 2.42 -8.42 -10.63
N THR A 12 1.09 -8.54 -10.57
CA THR A 12 0.22 -7.74 -11.44
C THR A 12 0.07 -6.33 -10.87
N ILE A 13 0.04 -5.34 -11.75
CA ILE A 13 -0.13 -3.93 -11.40
C ILE A 13 -1.41 -3.42 -12.05
N ARG A 14 -2.30 -2.85 -11.25
CA ARG A 14 -3.58 -2.30 -11.72
C ARG A 14 -3.78 -0.88 -11.22
N ALA A 15 -4.00 0.06 -12.13
CA ALA A 15 -4.41 1.41 -11.77
C ALA A 15 -5.80 1.40 -11.13
N ILE A 16 -5.99 2.21 -10.09
CA ILE A 16 -7.25 2.38 -9.40
C ILE A 16 -7.49 3.86 -9.09
N SER A 17 -8.76 4.24 -9.01
CA SER A 17 -9.22 5.57 -8.62
C SER A 17 -10.11 5.46 -7.38
N PRO A 18 -10.13 6.49 -6.52
CA PRO A 18 -11.01 6.51 -5.37
C PRO A 18 -12.46 6.57 -5.82
N ARG A 19 -13.38 6.04 -5.01
CA ARG A 19 -14.82 6.22 -5.22
C ARG A 19 -15.25 7.68 -5.07
N GLY A 20 -14.52 8.44 -4.24
CA GLY A 20 -14.72 9.87 -4.01
C GLY A 20 -13.59 10.73 -4.59
N HIS A 21 -13.22 11.80 -3.88
CA HIS A 21 -12.12 12.68 -4.30
C HIS A 21 -10.73 12.14 -3.92
N LYS A 22 -10.65 11.55 -2.73
CA LYS A 22 -9.49 10.88 -2.13
C LYS A 22 -9.87 9.46 -1.72
N PHE A 23 -8.88 8.58 -1.58
CA PHE A 23 -9.10 7.26 -1.01
C PHE A 23 -9.38 7.39 0.47
N THR A 24 -10.39 6.71 0.96
CA THR A 24 -10.63 6.57 2.40
C THR A 24 -9.77 5.45 2.98
N LEU A 25 -9.51 5.47 4.29
CA LEU A 25 -8.83 4.34 4.97
C LEU A 25 -9.60 3.01 4.79
N GLY A 26 -10.94 3.07 4.70
CA GLY A 26 -11.76 1.90 4.40
C GLY A 26 -11.50 1.33 3.00
N GLU A 27 -11.33 2.19 2.00
CA GLU A 27 -10.93 1.76 0.65
C GLU A 27 -9.52 1.17 0.65
N VAL A 28 -8.56 1.78 1.35
CA VAL A 28 -7.20 1.25 1.45
C VAL A 28 -7.21 -0.15 2.04
N ARG A 29 -7.96 -0.36 3.13
CA ARG A 29 -8.17 -1.68 3.77
C ARG A 29 -8.82 -2.71 2.84
N GLU A 30 -9.82 -2.29 2.06
CA GLU A 30 -10.45 -3.17 1.07
C GLU A 30 -9.48 -3.55 -0.06
N ILE A 31 -8.68 -2.59 -0.53
CA ILE A 31 -7.68 -2.80 -1.58
C ILE A 31 -6.56 -3.75 -1.13
N THR A 32 -6.06 -3.57 0.10
CA THR A 32 -4.98 -4.40 0.66
C THR A 32 -5.47 -5.69 1.29
N GLU A 33 -6.79 -5.92 1.32
CA GLU A 33 -7.44 -7.07 1.96
C GLU A 33 -7.02 -7.21 3.45
N SER A 34 -6.92 -6.07 4.14
CA SER A 34 -6.39 -5.97 5.49
C SER A 34 -7.29 -5.20 6.45
N LYS A 35 -7.24 -5.58 7.73
CA LYS A 35 -7.86 -4.82 8.84
C LYS A 35 -6.95 -3.70 9.34
N TYR A 36 -5.64 -3.94 9.40
CA TYR A 36 -4.64 -3.02 9.91
C TYR A 36 -3.61 -2.77 8.83
N VAL A 37 -3.53 -1.51 8.40
CA VAL A 37 -2.67 -1.12 7.29
C VAL A 37 -1.55 -0.24 7.79
N GLU A 38 -0.33 -0.54 7.34
CA GLU A 38 0.84 0.29 7.57
C GLU A 38 1.04 1.23 6.39
N ARG A 39 1.37 2.49 6.68
CA ARG A 39 1.77 3.49 5.69
C ARG A 39 3.28 3.66 5.70
N VAL A 40 3.93 3.40 4.57
CA VAL A 40 5.35 3.64 4.36
C VAL A 40 5.53 4.71 3.29
N ILE A 41 6.28 5.76 3.63
CA ILE A 41 6.63 6.82 2.70
C ILE A 41 7.78 6.34 1.81
N ILE A 42 7.54 6.19 0.51
CA ILE A 42 8.52 5.67 -0.45
C ILE A 42 9.45 6.79 -0.93
N ASN A 43 8.89 7.93 -1.35
CA ASN A 43 9.67 9.11 -1.72
C ASN A 43 8.83 10.38 -1.52
N GLU A 44 9.30 11.53 -1.99
CA GLU A 44 8.63 12.84 -1.83
C GLU A 44 7.20 12.89 -2.36
N ASP A 45 6.87 12.07 -3.36
CA ASP A 45 5.58 12.10 -4.05
C ASP A 45 4.74 10.84 -3.84
N CYS A 46 5.33 9.76 -3.32
CA CYS A 46 4.72 8.44 -3.30
C CYS A 46 4.73 7.79 -1.91
N GLU A 47 3.63 7.15 -1.56
CA GLU A 47 3.47 6.32 -0.37
C GLU A 47 2.92 4.94 -0.74
N MET A 48 3.29 3.96 0.09
CA MET A 48 2.86 2.57 0.01
C MET A 48 2.03 2.22 1.24
N TRP A 49 0.92 1.54 1.01
CA TRP A 49 0.04 0.98 2.03
C TRP A 49 0.01 -0.53 1.91
N MET A 50 0.15 -1.23 3.03
CA MET A 50 0.26 -2.69 3.07
C MET A 50 -0.40 -3.29 4.30
N ASP A 51 -0.71 -4.59 4.26
CA ASP A 51 -1.23 -5.35 5.41
C ASP A 51 -0.16 -5.50 6.50
N GLU A 52 -0.35 -4.87 7.66
CA GLU A 52 0.56 -4.95 8.82
C GLU A 52 0.63 -6.39 9.36
N ASP A 53 -0.49 -7.11 9.33
CA ASP A 53 -0.59 -8.48 9.83
C ASP A 53 -0.22 -9.53 8.77
N GLY A 54 0.10 -9.11 7.54
CA GLY A 54 0.25 -10.02 6.40
C GLY A 54 1.34 -11.08 6.63
N LYS A 55 2.44 -10.70 7.30
CA LYS A 55 3.55 -11.62 7.63
C LYS A 55 3.11 -12.67 8.64
N MET A 56 2.35 -12.27 9.67
CA MET A 56 1.83 -13.18 10.70
C MET A 56 0.78 -14.15 10.14
N ARG A 57 0.02 -13.70 9.14
CA ARG A 57 -0.97 -14.50 8.41
C ARG A 57 -0.35 -15.45 7.36
N GLY A 58 0.96 -15.34 7.11
CA GLY A 58 1.67 -16.18 6.14
C GLY A 58 1.32 -15.86 4.68
N LEU A 59 1.03 -14.59 4.35
CA LEU A 59 0.81 -14.18 2.96
C LEU A 59 2.09 -14.33 2.13
N SER A 60 1.93 -14.55 0.83
CA SER A 60 3.05 -14.70 -0.10
C SER A 60 3.85 -13.41 -0.24
N VAL A 61 5.15 -13.53 -0.49
CA VAL A 61 6.03 -12.38 -0.78
C VAL A 61 5.62 -11.69 -2.07
N ASN A 62 5.38 -10.39 -1.99
CA ASN A 62 5.18 -9.53 -3.15
C ASN A 62 6.53 -9.00 -3.61
N LYS A 63 7.11 -9.67 -4.60
CA LYS A 63 8.47 -9.36 -5.09
C LYS A 63 8.58 -7.95 -5.64
N VAL A 64 7.58 -7.50 -6.41
CA VAL A 64 7.57 -6.17 -7.02
C VAL A 64 7.51 -5.09 -5.95
N ALA A 65 6.60 -5.21 -4.98
CA ALA A 65 6.52 -4.27 -3.87
C ALA A 65 7.78 -4.29 -2.99
N THR A 66 8.36 -5.47 -2.78
CA THR A 66 9.63 -5.62 -2.04
C THR A 66 10.78 -4.89 -2.73
N GLU A 67 10.90 -5.00 -4.05
CA GLU A 67 11.93 -4.30 -4.82
C GLU A 67 11.76 -2.77 -4.71
N ILE A 68 10.52 -2.28 -4.76
CA ILE A 68 10.22 -0.86 -4.56
C ILE A 68 10.60 -0.43 -3.15
N LEU A 69 10.17 -1.15 -2.10
CA LEU A 69 10.51 -0.82 -0.71
C LEU A 69 12.04 -0.75 -0.53
N ARG A 70 12.76 -1.74 -1.04
CA ARG A 70 14.23 -1.85 -0.91
C ARG A 70 15.01 -0.78 -1.66
N ALA A 71 14.44 -0.26 -2.74
CA ALA A 71 15.06 0.81 -3.50
C ALA A 71 15.08 2.14 -2.72
N TYR A 72 14.11 2.37 -1.84
CA TYR A 72 13.90 3.69 -1.24
C TYR A 72 13.94 3.76 0.29
N VAL A 73 13.60 2.67 1.00
CA VAL A 73 13.36 2.72 2.44
C VAL A 73 14.29 1.77 3.21
N ASP A 74 14.14 0.47 3.03
CA ASP A 74 14.89 -0.54 3.78
C ASP A 74 15.36 -1.66 2.86
N LYS A 75 16.68 -1.85 2.75
CA LYS A 75 17.31 -2.82 1.84
C LYS A 75 17.10 -4.28 2.24
N THR A 76 16.65 -4.54 3.46
CA THR A 76 16.58 -5.90 4.04
C THR A 76 15.16 -6.41 4.17
N ASP A 77 14.21 -5.53 4.49
CA ASP A 77 12.83 -5.95 4.69
C ASP A 77 12.13 -6.40 3.40
N PHE A 78 11.01 -7.09 3.53
CA PHE A 78 10.20 -7.57 2.43
C PHE A 78 8.71 -7.35 2.70
N VAL A 79 7.97 -7.25 1.61
CA VAL A 79 6.54 -7.00 1.59
C VAL A 79 5.81 -8.29 1.22
N VAL A 80 4.66 -8.54 1.85
CA VAL A 80 3.79 -9.69 1.57
C VAL A 80 2.39 -9.21 1.20
N GLY A 81 1.67 -10.03 0.43
CA GLY A 81 0.29 -9.74 0.02
C GLY A 81 0.14 -8.58 -0.96
N THR A 82 -1.09 -8.07 -1.03
CA THR A 82 -1.43 -6.94 -1.92
C THR A 82 -1.06 -5.62 -1.28
N VAL A 83 -0.43 -4.73 -2.06
CA VAL A 83 -0.14 -3.36 -1.64
C VAL A 83 -0.81 -2.33 -2.53
N PHE A 84 -0.99 -1.15 -1.95
CA PHE A 84 -1.51 0.02 -2.63
C PHE A 84 -0.47 1.14 -2.65
N LEU A 85 -0.04 1.55 -3.84
CA LEU A 85 0.81 2.71 -4.07
C LEU A 85 -0.04 3.89 -4.51
N CYS A 86 0.22 5.08 -3.95
CA CYS A 86 -0.46 6.29 -4.38
C CYS A 86 0.38 7.53 -4.12
N SER A 87 -0.06 8.66 -4.70
CA SER A 87 0.56 9.94 -4.41
C SER A 87 0.39 10.32 -2.94
N ARG A 88 1.37 11.04 -2.37
CA ARG A 88 1.18 11.70 -1.07
C ARG A 88 -0.08 12.57 -1.12
N ASP A 89 -0.87 12.51 -0.06
CA ASP A 89 -2.18 13.17 0.08
C ASP A 89 -3.33 12.56 -0.73
N ALA A 90 -3.13 11.45 -1.44
CA ALA A 90 -4.21 10.75 -2.13
C ALA A 90 -5.18 10.05 -1.16
N VAL A 91 -4.73 9.73 0.05
CA VAL A 91 -5.53 9.12 1.12
C VAL A 91 -6.00 10.20 2.10
N ASP A 92 -7.27 10.14 2.47
CA ASP A 92 -7.83 10.92 3.56
C ASP A 92 -7.48 10.26 4.90
N LEU A 93 -6.73 10.99 5.72
CA LEU A 93 -6.21 10.53 7.01
C LEU A 93 -7.07 11.00 8.18
N GLU A 94 -8.21 11.65 7.95
CA GLU A 94 -9.13 12.02 9.03
C GLU A 94 -9.53 10.76 9.83
N GLY A 95 -9.13 10.72 11.10
CA GLY A 95 -9.37 9.59 12.01
C GLY A 95 -8.21 8.60 12.16
N CYS A 96 -7.05 8.81 11.53
CA CYS A 96 -5.83 8.06 11.83
C CYS A 96 -5.26 8.49 13.18
N VAL A 97 -5.49 7.70 14.23
CA VAL A 97 -4.68 7.77 15.46
C VAL A 97 -3.39 6.99 15.19
N LEU A 98 -2.26 7.70 15.16
CA LEU A 98 -0.92 7.11 15.13
C LEU A 98 -0.57 6.48 16.47
#